data_AF-A0A8T3PKP6-F1
#
_entry.id   AF-A0A8T3PKP6-F1
#
_cell.length_a   1.000
_cell.length_b   1.000
_cell.length_c   1.000
_cell.angle_alpha   90.00
_cell.angle_beta   90.00
_cell.angle_gamma   90.00
#
_symmetry.space_group_name_H-M   'P 1'
#
loop_
_entity.id
_entity.type
_entity.pdbx_description
1 polymer ?
#
loop_
_entity_poly.entity_id
_entity_poly.type
_entity_poly.pdbx_seq_one_letter_code
_entity_poly.pdbx_strand_id
1 'polypeptide(L)'
;MHNSTISGNYTRDDGGGLTTRGSSTALITNSVIVENYARESCGGMATGSHVSFAASSVTVTNSTIAGNTAAGTGSSFRSAGGGLCNYHSPLTLVNTTVSHNVVSGLSPSGGGINNRYGAPLTLINTTVSSNRSEDDGGGIENSGSPITLIHSTVTGNVAGEDGGGLQSLSGTITLRRTLIAGNAAAEDGPEVRIRSGPVNVGSYNLFGHSGRSGVIGFSPGATDIVPGAGLGAILHTVLADNGGPTPAHILIHGSPALDASPANGDCQPTDQRGIPRPQGAACDIGAVEGSIAAPPPGPTPPPGPTPPPGPAPPPGPARCTVNGVPGQVCLGTAGPDTITGTPGPDTIAGLGGNDTIRGGGGNDRLDGGPGRDRLIGGPGNDRLQGGGGKDTLLGGPGRDRLNGGKGRDLCKRDAADVAAVSCE
;
A
#
# COMPACT_ATOMS: atom_id res chain seq x y z
N MET A 1 -13.58 -10.63 18.01
CA MET A 1 -12.54 -11.48 17.38
C MET A 1 -11.17 -10.84 17.65
N HIS A 2 -10.19 -11.62 18.09
CA HIS A 2 -8.86 -11.11 18.47
C HIS A 2 -7.78 -12.12 18.11
N ASN A 3 -6.64 -11.67 17.55
CA ASN A 3 -5.49 -12.51 17.19
C ASN A 3 -5.90 -13.77 16.40
N SER A 4 -6.76 -13.58 15.40
CA SER A 4 -7.41 -14.68 14.70
C SER A 4 -7.14 -14.59 13.20
N THR A 5 -6.91 -15.75 12.57
CA THR A 5 -6.74 -15.86 11.11
C THR A 5 -7.92 -16.59 10.51
N ILE A 6 -8.54 -16.00 9.49
CA ILE A 6 -9.61 -16.57 8.67
C ILE A 6 -9.11 -16.59 7.23
N SER A 7 -8.84 -17.78 6.70
CA SER A 7 -8.28 -17.92 5.36
C SER A 7 -8.75 -19.15 4.62
N GLY A 8 -8.77 -19.06 3.28
CA GLY A 8 -9.07 -20.19 2.39
C GLY A 8 -10.52 -20.67 2.45
N ASN A 9 -11.44 -19.83 2.92
CA ASN A 9 -12.86 -20.19 3.02
C ASN A 9 -13.57 -19.97 1.68
N TYR A 10 -14.57 -20.81 1.42
CA TYR A 10 -15.45 -20.70 0.26
C TYR A 10 -16.90 -20.62 0.75
N THR A 11 -17.62 -19.58 0.35
CA THR A 11 -19.06 -19.45 0.58
C THR A 11 -19.83 -19.30 -0.73
N ARG A 12 -21.08 -19.78 -0.72
CA ARG A 12 -22.02 -19.55 -1.82
C ARG A 12 -22.73 -18.20 -1.71
N ASP A 13 -22.80 -17.63 -0.51
CA ASP A 13 -23.53 -16.40 -0.20
C ASP A 13 -22.53 -15.24 0.04
N ASP A 14 -22.90 -14.23 0.82
CA ASP A 14 -22.01 -13.13 1.21
C ASP A 14 -20.97 -13.52 2.28
N GLY A 15 -19.84 -12.81 2.31
CA GLY A 15 -18.93 -12.81 3.46
C GLY A 15 -18.04 -14.05 3.52
N GLY A 16 -17.21 -14.24 2.49
CA GLY A 16 -16.39 -15.44 2.31
C GLY A 16 -15.49 -15.77 3.49
N GLY A 17 -14.96 -14.75 4.18
CA GLY A 17 -14.23 -14.94 5.43
C GLY A 17 -15.11 -14.77 6.66
N LEU A 18 -15.58 -13.54 6.91
CA LEU A 18 -16.25 -13.17 8.15
C LEU A 18 -17.54 -12.39 7.90
N THR A 19 -18.63 -12.82 8.52
CA THR A 19 -19.87 -12.05 8.57
C THR A 19 -20.21 -11.68 10.01
N THR A 20 -20.36 -10.39 10.31
CA THR A 20 -20.80 -9.92 11.64
C THR A 20 -22.32 -9.66 11.62
N ARG A 21 -23.09 -10.30 12.51
CA ARG A 21 -24.54 -10.08 12.67
C ARG A 21 -24.90 -9.87 14.15
N GLY A 22 -26.03 -9.22 14.41
CA GLY A 22 -26.58 -9.05 15.77
C GLY A 22 -26.73 -7.59 16.19
N SER A 23 -27.20 -7.34 17.42
CA SER A 23 -27.50 -5.99 17.93
C SER A 23 -26.39 -5.35 18.77
N SER A 24 -25.27 -6.04 18.98
CA SER A 24 -24.13 -5.57 19.77
C SER A 24 -22.99 -5.03 18.90
N THR A 25 -22.03 -4.35 19.53
CA THR A 25 -20.80 -3.89 18.87
C THR A 25 -19.90 -5.07 18.54
N ALA A 26 -19.40 -5.13 17.31
CA ALA A 26 -18.38 -6.10 16.90
C ALA A 26 -16.99 -5.46 16.91
N LEU A 27 -16.07 -6.07 17.64
CA LEU A 27 -14.65 -5.68 17.68
C LEU A 27 -13.78 -6.78 17.05
N ILE A 28 -13.02 -6.41 16.02
CA ILE A 28 -12.05 -7.27 15.34
C ILE A 28 -10.67 -6.62 15.53
N THR A 29 -9.73 -7.33 16.12
CA THR A 29 -8.42 -6.77 16.50
C THR A 29 -7.31 -7.74 16.17
N ASN A 30 -6.20 -7.25 15.60
CA ASN A 30 -5.01 -8.06 15.31
C ASN A 30 -5.33 -9.32 14.50
N SER A 31 -6.27 -9.23 13.55
CA SER A 31 -6.77 -10.38 12.81
C SER A 31 -6.37 -10.33 11.34
N VAL A 32 -6.36 -11.49 10.69
CA VAL A 32 -6.01 -11.63 9.28
C VAL A 32 -7.15 -12.36 8.56
N ILE A 33 -7.76 -11.71 7.56
CA ILE A 33 -8.86 -12.24 6.75
C ILE A 33 -8.39 -12.27 5.30
N VAL A 34 -7.90 -13.42 4.84
CA VAL A 34 -7.19 -13.49 3.56
C VAL A 34 -7.58 -14.67 2.68
N GLU A 35 -7.47 -14.51 1.37
CA GLU A 35 -7.66 -15.61 0.41
C GLU A 35 -9.03 -16.30 0.52
N ASN A 36 -10.05 -15.56 0.95
CA ASN A 36 -11.41 -16.08 1.02
C ASN A 36 -12.16 -15.79 -0.28
N TYR A 37 -13.10 -16.67 -0.62
CA TYR A 37 -13.91 -16.58 -1.82
C TYR A 37 -15.40 -16.55 -1.48
N ALA A 38 -16.10 -15.55 -2.02
CA ALA A 38 -17.56 -15.47 -2.00
C ALA A 38 -18.12 -15.51 -3.43
N ARG A 39 -19.12 -16.36 -3.65
CA ARG A 39 -19.79 -16.44 -4.96
C ARG A 39 -20.74 -15.27 -5.24
N GLU A 40 -21.32 -14.70 -4.18
CA GLU A 40 -22.17 -13.50 -4.26
C GLU A 40 -21.34 -12.24 -3.96
N SER A 41 -21.29 -11.77 -2.72
CA SER A 41 -20.61 -10.52 -2.36
C SER A 41 -19.61 -10.68 -1.22
N CYS A 42 -18.72 -9.69 -1.04
CA CYS A 42 -17.92 -9.51 0.17
C CYS A 42 -16.97 -10.68 0.42
N GLY A 43 -15.96 -10.83 -0.44
CA GLY A 43 -15.02 -11.96 -0.39
C GLY A 43 -14.37 -12.11 0.99
N GLY A 44 -13.94 -10.99 1.59
CA GLY A 44 -13.30 -11.00 2.91
C GLY A 44 -14.29 -10.88 4.06
N MET A 45 -14.89 -9.71 4.23
CA MET A 45 -15.74 -9.41 5.39
C MET A 45 -17.05 -8.71 5.01
N ALA A 46 -18.16 -9.10 5.65
CA ALA A 46 -19.46 -8.44 5.55
C ALA A 46 -19.97 -7.98 6.93
N THR A 47 -20.48 -6.75 7.02
CA THR A 47 -21.21 -6.28 8.21
C THR A 47 -22.72 -6.33 7.96
N GLY A 48 -23.41 -7.24 8.65
CA GLY A 48 -24.84 -7.46 8.47
C GLY A 48 -25.17 -8.21 7.18
N SER A 49 -26.31 -7.87 6.58
CA SER A 49 -26.80 -8.42 5.31
C SER A 49 -27.71 -7.41 4.61
N HIS A 50 -28.06 -7.66 3.35
CA HIS A 50 -29.01 -6.84 2.58
C HIS A 50 -30.42 -6.75 3.20
N VAL A 51 -30.83 -7.70 4.04
CA VAL A 51 -32.23 -7.86 4.50
C VAL A 51 -32.41 -7.85 6.02
N SER A 52 -31.35 -7.84 6.84
CA SER A 52 -31.50 -8.03 8.29
C SER A 52 -30.26 -7.69 9.16
N PHE A 53 -30.54 -7.26 10.40
CA PHE A 53 -29.72 -6.93 11.58
C PHE A 53 -28.21 -6.77 11.35
N ALA A 54 -27.79 -5.53 11.18
CA ALA A 54 -26.39 -5.14 11.29
C ALA A 54 -26.02 -4.87 12.76
N ALA A 55 -24.75 -5.12 13.09
CA ALA A 55 -24.17 -4.76 14.39
C ALA A 55 -24.45 -3.29 14.72
N SER A 56 -24.59 -2.94 15.99
CA SER A 56 -24.77 -1.53 16.39
C SER A 56 -23.58 -0.66 15.97
N SER A 57 -22.40 -1.26 15.87
CA SER A 57 -21.18 -0.70 15.29
C SER A 57 -20.17 -1.83 15.03
N VAL A 58 -19.27 -1.63 14.07
CA VAL A 58 -18.15 -2.53 13.80
C VAL A 58 -16.86 -1.73 13.86
N THR A 59 -15.90 -2.22 14.64
CA THR A 59 -14.55 -1.65 14.70
C THR A 59 -13.54 -2.73 14.36
N VAL A 60 -12.67 -2.44 13.39
CA VAL A 60 -11.56 -3.29 12.99
C VAL A 60 -10.26 -2.54 13.29
N THR A 61 -9.36 -3.13 14.06
CA THR A 61 -8.08 -2.51 14.40
C THR A 61 -6.90 -3.44 14.14
N ASN A 62 -5.78 -2.88 13.68
CA ASN A 62 -4.51 -3.60 13.47
C ASN A 62 -4.68 -4.90 12.66
N SER A 63 -5.59 -4.92 11.69
CA SER A 63 -5.99 -6.14 10.99
C SER A 63 -5.69 -6.05 9.50
N THR A 64 -5.68 -7.19 8.84
CA THR A 64 -5.47 -7.30 7.38
C THR A 64 -6.66 -7.99 6.74
N ILE A 65 -7.20 -7.40 5.68
CA ILE A 65 -8.24 -7.97 4.83
C ILE A 65 -7.71 -7.97 3.40
N ALA A 66 -7.19 -9.10 2.92
CA ALA A 66 -6.47 -9.09 1.66
C ALA A 66 -6.53 -10.35 0.80
N GLY A 67 -6.38 -10.21 -0.50
CA GLY A 67 -6.41 -11.34 -1.43
C GLY A 67 -7.76 -12.04 -1.51
N ASN A 68 -8.84 -11.41 -1.04
CA ASN A 68 -10.17 -12.01 -1.06
C ASN A 68 -10.85 -11.75 -2.41
N THR A 69 -11.67 -12.70 -2.84
CA THR A 69 -12.37 -12.64 -4.13
C THR A 69 -13.88 -12.71 -3.95
N ALA A 70 -14.61 -11.82 -4.63
CA ALA A 70 -16.06 -11.92 -4.79
C ALA A 70 -16.42 -12.05 -6.29
N ALA A 71 -17.24 -13.03 -6.65
CA ALA A 71 -17.55 -13.32 -8.05
C ALA A 71 -18.83 -12.66 -8.58
N GLY A 72 -19.61 -11.98 -7.73
CA GLY A 72 -20.73 -11.13 -8.16
C GLY A 72 -21.79 -11.85 -9.00
N THR A 73 -22.00 -13.16 -8.77
CA THR A 73 -22.89 -13.98 -9.61
C THR A 73 -24.35 -13.99 -9.15
N GLY A 74 -24.67 -13.29 -8.05
CA GLY A 74 -26.02 -13.18 -7.49
C GLY A 74 -26.92 -12.26 -8.31
N SER A 75 -28.16 -12.68 -8.56
CA SER A 75 -29.15 -11.97 -9.39
C SER A 75 -29.87 -10.82 -8.68
N SER A 76 -29.60 -10.60 -7.39
CA SER A 76 -30.46 -9.80 -6.54
C SER A 76 -29.97 -8.37 -6.31
N PHE A 77 -28.66 -8.08 -6.24
CA PHE A 77 -28.22 -6.71 -5.99
C PHE A 77 -26.90 -6.37 -6.68
N ARG A 78 -26.93 -5.24 -7.39
CA ARG A 78 -25.77 -4.59 -7.98
C ARG A 78 -24.77 -4.31 -6.86
N SER A 79 -23.60 -4.88 -7.04
CA SER A 79 -22.33 -4.59 -6.41
C SER A 79 -21.88 -5.28 -5.13
N ALA A 80 -20.88 -6.12 -5.36
CA ALA A 80 -20.11 -6.87 -4.40
C ALA A 80 -18.81 -6.13 -4.10
N GLY A 81 -18.50 -5.91 -2.81
CA GLY A 81 -17.14 -5.53 -2.43
C GLY A 81 -16.22 -6.74 -2.50
N GLY A 82 -15.00 -6.60 -3.02
CA GLY A 82 -14.03 -7.70 -3.07
C GLY A 82 -13.48 -8.01 -1.67
N GLY A 83 -13.07 -6.97 -0.95
CA GLY A 83 -12.52 -7.07 0.40
C GLY A 83 -13.58 -7.00 1.48
N LEU A 84 -14.21 -5.84 1.62
CA LEU A 84 -15.14 -5.53 2.69
C LEU A 84 -16.45 -4.97 2.15
N CYS A 85 -17.58 -5.44 2.65
CA CYS A 85 -18.86 -4.75 2.53
C CYS A 85 -19.38 -4.31 3.88
N ASN A 86 -19.86 -3.07 3.93
CA ASN A 86 -20.59 -2.54 5.07
C ASN A 86 -22.01 -2.20 4.67
N TYR A 87 -23.01 -2.88 5.24
CA TYR A 87 -24.40 -2.65 4.84
C TYR A 87 -25.11 -1.59 5.69
N HIS A 88 -25.12 -1.69 7.02
CA HIS A 88 -25.90 -0.74 7.85
C HIS A 88 -25.21 -0.29 9.15
N SER A 89 -24.06 -0.85 9.49
CA SER A 89 -23.36 -0.54 10.75
C SER A 89 -22.42 0.65 10.57
N PRO A 90 -22.31 1.58 11.52
CA PRO A 90 -21.14 2.44 11.60
C PRO A 90 -19.87 1.57 11.61
N LEU A 91 -18.98 1.79 10.64
CA LEU A 91 -17.75 1.03 10.48
C LEU A 91 -16.54 1.92 10.70
N THR A 92 -15.66 1.51 11.61
CA THR A 92 -14.38 2.16 11.86
C THR A 92 -13.23 1.19 11.60
N LEU A 93 -12.30 1.59 10.74
CA LEU A 93 -11.04 0.90 10.48
C LEU A 93 -9.90 1.73 11.07
N VAL A 94 -9.06 1.11 11.90
CA VAL A 94 -7.87 1.75 12.51
C VAL A 94 -6.65 0.89 12.24
N ASN A 95 -5.57 1.48 11.76
CA ASN A 95 -4.32 0.75 11.49
C ASN A 95 -4.53 -0.53 10.65
N THR A 96 -5.50 -0.51 9.75
CA THR A 96 -5.98 -1.71 9.04
C THR A 96 -5.56 -1.67 7.58
N THR A 97 -5.26 -2.82 7.00
CA THR A 97 -4.91 -2.94 5.58
C THR A 97 -6.03 -3.65 4.84
N VAL A 98 -6.55 -3.04 3.77
CA VAL A 98 -7.50 -3.64 2.83
C VAL A 98 -6.82 -3.67 1.46
N SER A 99 -6.32 -4.83 1.03
CA SER A 99 -5.50 -4.86 -0.18
C SER A 99 -5.66 -6.09 -1.06
N HIS A 100 -5.33 -5.99 -2.33
CA HIS A 100 -5.31 -7.13 -3.26
C HIS A 100 -6.64 -7.89 -3.34
N ASN A 101 -7.74 -7.24 -2.98
CA ASN A 101 -9.06 -7.86 -3.08
C ASN A 101 -9.62 -7.63 -4.48
N VAL A 102 -10.34 -8.63 -4.99
CA VAL A 102 -10.85 -8.64 -6.35
C VAL A 102 -12.36 -8.85 -6.31
N VAL A 103 -13.07 -8.07 -7.11
CA VAL A 103 -14.47 -8.31 -7.40
C VAL A 103 -14.72 -8.31 -8.91
N SER A 104 -15.43 -9.36 -9.35
CA SER A 104 -15.83 -9.60 -10.73
C SER A 104 -17.32 -9.94 -10.80
N GLY A 105 -17.90 -10.00 -12.01
CA GLY A 105 -19.27 -10.48 -12.22
C GLY A 105 -20.28 -9.38 -12.63
N LEU A 106 -21.51 -9.46 -12.11
CA LEU A 106 -22.60 -8.55 -12.52
C LEU A 106 -22.60 -7.26 -11.67
N SER A 107 -22.21 -6.15 -12.29
CA SER A 107 -22.04 -4.83 -11.66
C SER A 107 -21.18 -4.83 -10.38
N PRO A 108 -19.94 -5.36 -10.41
CA PRO A 108 -19.06 -5.43 -9.25
C PRO A 108 -18.58 -4.03 -8.84
N SER A 109 -18.60 -3.70 -7.54
CA SER A 109 -18.18 -2.35 -7.16
C SER A 109 -17.65 -2.26 -5.74
N GLY A 110 -16.64 -1.42 -5.52
CA GLY A 110 -15.91 -1.36 -4.24
C GLY A 110 -14.93 -2.51 -4.07
N GLY A 111 -13.95 -2.64 -4.97
CA GLY A 111 -12.95 -3.73 -4.96
C GLY A 111 -12.29 -3.92 -3.60
N GLY A 112 -11.90 -2.83 -2.93
CA GLY A 112 -11.44 -2.85 -1.54
C GLY A 112 -12.61 -2.81 -0.56
N ILE A 113 -13.32 -1.68 -0.52
CA ILE A 113 -14.41 -1.41 0.43
C ILE A 113 -15.66 -0.97 -0.33
N ASN A 114 -16.78 -1.62 -0.06
CA ASN A 114 -18.11 -1.18 -0.48
C ASN A 114 -18.95 -0.81 0.76
N ASN A 115 -19.19 0.49 0.98
CA ASN A 115 -20.00 1.00 2.08
C ASN A 115 -21.39 1.44 1.60
N ARG A 116 -22.46 0.91 2.21
CA ARG A 116 -23.86 1.05 1.77
C ARG A 116 -24.83 1.59 2.81
N TYR A 117 -26.02 1.85 2.29
CA TYR A 117 -27.28 2.15 3.00
C TYR A 117 -27.15 3.21 4.10
N GLY A 118 -26.38 4.27 3.84
CA GLY A 118 -26.31 5.44 4.71
C GLY A 118 -25.44 5.27 5.95
N ALA A 119 -24.70 4.17 6.12
CA ALA A 119 -23.86 3.96 7.30
C ALA A 119 -22.57 4.82 7.26
N PRO A 120 -22.13 5.39 8.40
CA PRO A 120 -20.86 6.10 8.48
C PRO A 120 -19.66 5.16 8.30
N LEU A 121 -18.66 5.61 7.53
CA LEU A 121 -17.37 4.92 7.36
C LEU A 121 -16.23 5.81 7.83
N THR A 122 -15.41 5.32 8.76
CA THR A 122 -14.23 6.04 9.26
C THR A 122 -12.97 5.20 9.08
N LEU A 123 -11.96 5.79 8.44
CA LEU A 123 -10.63 5.21 8.23
C LEU A 123 -9.59 6.09 8.93
N ILE A 124 -8.80 5.48 9.81
CA ILE A 124 -7.70 6.13 10.52
C ILE A 124 -6.45 5.27 10.34
N ASN A 125 -5.35 5.85 9.86
CA ASN A 125 -4.11 5.10 9.59
C ASN A 125 -4.38 3.82 8.76
N THR A 126 -5.36 3.89 7.86
CA THR A 126 -5.82 2.72 7.11
C THR A 126 -5.30 2.82 5.69
N THR A 127 -4.85 1.68 5.17
CA THR A 127 -4.37 1.56 3.81
C THR A 127 -5.37 0.76 2.99
N VAL A 128 -5.85 1.33 1.89
CA VAL A 128 -6.68 0.67 0.88
C VAL A 128 -5.92 0.64 -0.43
N SER A 129 -5.34 -0.51 -0.79
CA SER A 129 -4.44 -0.56 -1.94
C SER A 129 -4.55 -1.77 -2.83
N SER A 130 -4.22 -1.61 -4.10
CA SER A 130 -4.04 -2.72 -5.04
C SER A 130 -5.30 -3.61 -5.17
N ASN A 131 -6.48 -3.05 -4.88
CA ASN A 131 -7.76 -3.73 -5.04
C ASN A 131 -8.28 -3.53 -6.47
N ARG A 132 -9.07 -4.49 -6.95
CA ARG A 132 -9.59 -4.50 -8.31
C ARG A 132 -11.10 -4.70 -8.35
N SER A 133 -11.78 -3.86 -9.11
CA SER A 133 -13.17 -4.02 -9.54
C SER A 133 -13.24 -4.11 -11.05
N GLU A 134 -14.07 -5.02 -11.60
CA GLU A 134 -14.35 -5.06 -13.05
C GLU A 134 -15.30 -3.96 -13.54
N ASP A 135 -15.93 -3.22 -12.63
CA ASP A 135 -16.82 -2.09 -12.92
C ASP A 135 -16.37 -0.92 -12.01
N ASP A 136 -17.27 -0.20 -11.35
CA ASP A 136 -16.99 0.98 -10.53
C ASP A 136 -16.16 0.70 -9.25
N GLY A 137 -15.47 1.72 -8.73
CA GLY A 137 -15.01 1.77 -7.34
C GLY A 137 -13.88 0.80 -7.01
N GLY A 138 -12.70 0.92 -7.63
CA GLY A 138 -11.58 0.01 -7.43
C GLY A 138 -11.12 -0.10 -5.96
N GLY A 139 -10.96 1.04 -5.29
CA GLY A 139 -10.52 1.14 -3.90
C GLY A 139 -11.68 1.19 -2.92
N ILE A 140 -12.35 2.34 -2.82
CA ILE A 140 -13.47 2.59 -1.92
C ILE A 140 -14.66 3.07 -2.73
N GLU A 141 -15.77 2.36 -2.61
CA GLU A 141 -17.08 2.87 -2.99
C GLU A 141 -17.93 3.15 -1.77
N ASN A 142 -18.47 4.35 -1.73
CA ASN A 142 -19.26 4.86 -0.63
C ASN A 142 -20.61 5.37 -1.13
N SER A 143 -21.65 4.58 -0.89
CA SER A 143 -23.05 5.01 -0.97
C SER A 143 -23.65 5.30 0.41
N GLY A 144 -22.89 5.03 1.48
CA GLY A 144 -23.17 5.49 2.84
C GLY A 144 -22.76 6.95 3.09
N SER A 145 -23.22 7.56 4.19
CA SER A 145 -22.87 8.95 4.52
C SER A 145 -22.87 9.15 6.04
N PRO A 146 -21.82 9.76 6.64
CA PRO A 146 -20.63 10.35 6.03
C PRO A 146 -19.43 9.38 5.91
N ILE A 147 -18.44 9.75 5.10
CA ILE A 147 -17.12 9.07 5.04
C ILE A 147 -16.02 10.00 5.57
N THR A 148 -15.15 9.46 6.43
CA THR A 148 -14.01 10.20 7.02
C THR A 148 -12.71 9.42 6.85
N LEU A 149 -11.71 10.02 6.22
CA LEU A 149 -10.35 9.48 6.11
C LEU A 149 -9.37 10.41 6.81
N ILE A 150 -8.62 9.89 7.77
CA ILE A 150 -7.60 10.62 8.53
C ILE A 150 -6.30 9.85 8.45
N HIS A 151 -5.21 10.49 8.01
CA HIS A 151 -3.89 9.84 7.85
C HIS A 151 -4.03 8.49 7.14
N SER A 152 -4.81 8.42 6.07
CA SER A 152 -5.10 7.15 5.39
C SER A 152 -4.55 7.20 3.97
N THR A 153 -4.26 6.03 3.40
CA THR A 153 -3.66 5.89 2.07
C THR A 153 -4.59 5.09 1.17
N VAL A 154 -4.91 5.63 -0.02
CA VAL A 154 -5.71 4.96 -1.06
C VAL A 154 -4.94 4.98 -2.38
N THR A 155 -4.42 3.84 -2.82
CA THR A 155 -3.44 3.80 -3.92
C THR A 155 -3.44 2.50 -4.72
N GLY A 156 -3.03 2.55 -5.99
CA GLY A 156 -2.82 1.34 -6.81
C GLY A 156 -4.10 0.55 -7.10
N ASN A 157 -5.26 1.09 -6.75
CA ASN A 157 -6.54 0.42 -6.97
C ASN A 157 -6.99 0.59 -8.42
N VAL A 158 -7.70 -0.40 -8.97
CA VAL A 158 -8.10 -0.45 -10.37
C VAL A 158 -9.61 -0.69 -10.49
N ALA A 159 -10.30 0.17 -11.23
CA ALA A 159 -11.69 0.02 -11.62
C ALA A 159 -11.81 -0.27 -13.14
N GLY A 160 -12.84 -1.01 -13.53
CA GLY A 160 -13.16 -1.28 -14.93
C GLY A 160 -14.02 -0.20 -15.57
N GLU A 161 -14.73 0.61 -14.79
CA GLU A 161 -15.47 1.79 -15.27
C GLU A 161 -14.93 3.07 -14.63
N ASP A 162 -15.56 3.58 -13.56
CA ASP A 162 -15.17 4.82 -12.88
C ASP A 162 -14.59 4.59 -11.47
N GLY A 163 -13.89 5.61 -10.94
CA GLY A 163 -13.63 5.71 -9.50
C GLY A 163 -12.58 4.74 -8.98
N GLY A 164 -11.40 4.71 -9.61
CA GLY A 164 -10.31 3.82 -9.22
C GLY A 164 -9.93 3.93 -7.73
N GLY A 165 -9.90 5.13 -7.16
CA GLY A 165 -9.50 5.37 -5.77
C GLY A 165 -10.67 5.45 -4.79
N LEU A 166 -11.38 6.58 -4.79
CA LEU A 166 -12.53 6.83 -3.91
C LEU A 166 -13.74 7.32 -4.73
N GLN A 167 -14.84 6.60 -4.68
CA GLN A 167 -16.12 7.02 -5.27
C GLN A 167 -17.15 7.20 -4.16
N SER A 168 -17.74 8.39 -4.06
CA SER A 168 -18.85 8.68 -3.15
C SER A 168 -20.09 9.10 -3.94
N LEU A 169 -21.19 8.36 -3.78
CA LEU A 169 -22.44 8.62 -4.50
C LEU A 169 -23.26 9.76 -3.86
N SER A 170 -23.17 9.89 -2.54
CA SER A 170 -23.81 10.95 -1.76
C SER A 170 -23.09 11.17 -0.43
N GLY A 171 -23.40 12.27 0.26
CA GLY A 171 -23.00 12.47 1.65
C GLY A 171 -21.78 13.36 1.89
N THR A 172 -21.44 13.53 3.17
CA THR A 172 -20.30 14.35 3.58
C THR A 172 -19.01 13.54 3.52
N ILE A 173 -18.01 14.05 2.78
CA ILE A 173 -16.64 13.52 2.80
C ILE A 173 -15.78 14.41 3.67
N THR A 174 -15.04 13.81 4.61
CA THR A 174 -14.01 14.50 5.39
C THR A 174 -12.65 13.85 5.15
N LEU A 175 -11.72 14.57 4.53
CA LEU A 175 -10.36 14.11 4.28
C LEU A 175 -9.36 14.97 5.07
N ARG A 176 -8.46 14.37 5.82
CA ARG A 176 -7.41 15.11 6.55
C ARG A 176 -6.10 14.32 6.56
N ARG A 177 -5.04 14.90 6.01
CA ARG A 177 -3.73 14.23 5.90
C ARG A 177 -3.81 12.89 5.16
N THR A 178 -4.71 12.80 4.20
CA THR A 178 -4.97 11.58 3.43
C THR A 178 -4.21 11.64 2.11
N LEU A 179 -3.62 10.50 1.73
CA LEU A 179 -2.99 10.28 0.44
C LEU A 179 -3.94 9.50 -0.46
N ILE A 180 -4.32 10.04 -1.61
CA ILE A 180 -5.06 9.31 -2.65
C ILE A 180 -4.33 9.48 -3.97
N ALA A 181 -3.66 8.45 -4.46
CA ALA A 181 -2.79 8.59 -5.62
C ALA A 181 -2.59 7.29 -6.39
N GLY A 182 -2.43 7.38 -7.71
CA GLY A 182 -2.00 6.25 -8.54
C GLY A 182 -3.07 5.17 -8.64
N ASN A 183 -4.34 5.57 -8.63
CA ASN A 183 -5.47 4.68 -8.84
C ASN A 183 -5.94 4.79 -10.30
N ALA A 184 -6.31 3.68 -10.91
CA ALA A 184 -6.68 3.61 -12.33
C ALA A 184 -8.16 3.26 -12.52
N ALA A 185 -8.76 3.79 -13.58
CA ALA A 185 -10.12 3.48 -14.03
C ALA A 185 -10.11 3.39 -15.57
N ALA A 186 -10.90 2.50 -16.18
CA ALA A 186 -10.80 2.28 -17.62
C ALA A 186 -11.44 3.40 -18.46
N GLU A 187 -12.47 4.09 -17.96
CA GLU A 187 -13.17 5.16 -18.69
C GLU A 187 -12.62 6.57 -18.45
N ASP A 188 -11.31 6.74 -18.21
CA ASP A 188 -10.71 8.03 -17.81
C ASP A 188 -11.44 8.66 -16.59
N GLY A 189 -12.01 7.81 -15.72
CA GLY A 189 -12.73 8.22 -14.52
C GLY A 189 -11.78 8.81 -13.46
N PRO A 190 -12.22 9.81 -12.67
CA PRO A 190 -11.35 10.51 -11.74
C PRO A 190 -10.87 9.61 -10.58
N GLU A 191 -9.65 9.85 -10.07
CA GLU A 191 -9.11 9.14 -8.89
C GLU A 191 -10.05 9.26 -7.67
N VAL A 192 -10.73 10.42 -7.56
CA VAL A 192 -11.80 10.68 -6.59
C VAL A 192 -13.04 11.15 -7.34
N ARG A 193 -14.15 10.40 -7.25
CA ARG A 193 -15.44 10.75 -7.84
C ARG A 193 -16.46 11.07 -6.76
N ILE A 194 -17.14 12.21 -6.88
CA ILE A 194 -18.20 12.61 -5.94
C ILE A 194 -19.44 12.97 -6.76
N ARG A 195 -20.52 12.18 -6.64
CA ARG A 195 -21.75 12.44 -7.41
C ARG A 195 -22.64 13.52 -6.81
N SER A 196 -22.73 13.61 -5.47
CA SER A 196 -23.54 14.62 -4.78
C SER A 196 -23.17 14.76 -3.30
N GLY A 197 -23.49 15.90 -2.67
CA GLY A 197 -23.28 16.15 -1.24
C GLY A 197 -22.14 17.13 -0.90
N PRO A 198 -22.09 17.66 0.34
CA PRO A 198 -21.06 18.58 0.76
C PRO A 198 -19.70 17.88 0.89
N VAL A 199 -18.66 18.45 0.28
CA VAL A 199 -17.30 17.93 0.37
C VAL A 199 -16.51 18.81 1.33
N ASN A 200 -16.20 18.28 2.51
CA ASN A 200 -15.33 18.93 3.48
C ASN A 200 -13.91 18.37 3.31
N VAL A 201 -13.21 18.81 2.27
CA VAL A 201 -11.78 18.54 2.17
C VAL A 201 -11.10 19.33 3.29
N GLY A 202 -10.68 18.62 4.35
CA GLY A 202 -9.85 19.19 5.40
C GLY A 202 -8.45 19.47 4.88
N SER A 203 -7.55 19.90 5.75
CA SER A 203 -6.23 20.37 5.31
C SER A 203 -5.22 19.24 5.05
N TYR A 204 -4.25 19.52 4.17
CA TYR A 204 -3.03 18.74 3.94
C TYR A 204 -3.26 17.35 3.35
N ASN A 205 -4.19 17.22 2.40
CA ASN A 205 -4.31 15.99 1.62
C ASN A 205 -3.35 16.04 0.42
N LEU A 206 -2.93 14.86 -0.05
CA LEU A 206 -2.11 14.71 -1.24
C LEU A 206 -2.87 13.86 -2.26
N PHE A 207 -3.06 14.42 -3.46
CA PHE A 207 -3.73 13.75 -4.57
C PHE A 207 -2.75 13.51 -5.72
N GLY A 208 -2.69 12.27 -6.22
CA GLY A 208 -1.99 11.93 -7.46
C GLY A 208 -2.91 12.13 -8.67
N HIS A 209 -2.34 12.23 -9.88
CA HIS A 209 -3.14 12.28 -11.11
C HIS A 209 -2.53 11.38 -12.19
N SER A 210 -3.28 10.40 -12.67
CA SER A 210 -2.93 9.56 -13.82
C SER A 210 -3.82 9.86 -15.03
N GLY A 211 -3.42 10.80 -15.90
CA GLY A 211 -4.01 10.94 -17.25
C GLY A 211 -5.33 11.74 -17.32
N ARG A 212 -5.56 12.42 -18.44
CA ARG A 212 -6.49 13.56 -18.64
C ARG A 212 -7.95 13.32 -18.18
N SER A 213 -8.56 14.38 -17.63
CA SER A 213 -9.95 14.53 -17.13
C SER A 213 -10.14 14.00 -15.70
N GLY A 214 -10.36 14.78 -14.64
CA GLY A 214 -10.74 16.17 -14.53
C GLY A 214 -12.11 16.34 -13.84
N VAL A 215 -12.28 15.88 -12.60
CA VAL A 215 -13.13 16.58 -11.61
C VAL A 215 -12.57 16.31 -10.21
N ILE A 216 -11.65 17.15 -9.75
CA ILE A 216 -11.65 17.50 -8.34
C ILE A 216 -12.39 18.84 -8.25
N GLY A 217 -13.68 18.79 -7.95
CA GLY A 217 -14.47 19.98 -7.66
C GLY A 217 -14.07 20.52 -6.29
N PHE A 218 -12.98 21.27 -6.22
CA PHE A 218 -12.55 21.90 -4.98
C PHE A 218 -13.39 23.15 -4.70
N SER A 219 -13.93 23.24 -3.49
CA SER A 219 -14.32 24.51 -2.89
C SER A 219 -13.07 25.39 -2.70
N PRO A 220 -13.10 26.70 -2.99
CA PRO A 220 -11.98 27.59 -2.74
C PRO A 220 -11.64 27.61 -1.23
N GLY A 221 -10.45 27.14 -0.85
CA GLY A 221 -9.97 27.16 0.53
C GLY A 221 -9.15 25.94 0.98
N ALA A 222 -9.10 24.87 0.19
CA ALA A 222 -8.28 23.70 0.53
C ALA A 222 -6.79 23.98 0.23
N THR A 223 -5.94 23.91 1.25
CA THR A 223 -4.48 23.87 1.12
C THR A 223 -4.04 22.47 0.71
N ASP A 224 -4.50 22.05 -0.47
CA ASP A 224 -4.15 20.76 -1.05
C ASP A 224 -2.81 20.87 -1.77
N ILE A 225 -1.90 19.92 -1.48
CA ILE A 225 -0.66 19.79 -2.21
C ILE A 225 -1.03 19.09 -3.52
N VAL A 226 -1.24 19.90 -4.56
CA VAL A 226 -1.27 19.44 -5.95
C VAL A 226 0.10 19.82 -6.54
N PRO A 227 1.08 18.91 -6.60
CA PRO A 227 2.34 19.22 -7.26
C PRO A 227 2.05 19.57 -8.72
N GLY A 228 2.49 20.77 -9.13
CA GLY A 228 2.28 21.29 -10.47
C GLY A 228 2.74 20.31 -11.56
N ALA A 229 1.95 20.28 -12.64
CA ALA A 229 2.24 19.77 -13.98
C ALA A 229 3.54 18.96 -14.16
N GLY A 230 3.43 17.62 -14.31
CA GLY A 230 4.49 16.83 -14.94
C GLY A 230 4.77 15.43 -14.40
N LEU A 231 3.97 14.87 -13.48
CA LEU A 231 4.27 13.59 -12.83
C LEU A 231 3.28 12.50 -13.21
N GLY A 232 3.41 11.94 -14.42
CA GLY A 232 2.75 10.70 -14.81
C GLY A 232 3.28 9.43 -14.11
N ALA A 233 3.84 9.55 -12.91
CA ALA A 233 4.62 8.48 -12.25
C ALA A 233 4.42 8.42 -10.71
N ILE A 234 3.24 8.79 -10.20
CA ILE A 234 2.98 8.83 -8.74
C ILE A 234 2.80 7.42 -8.14
N LEU A 235 2.57 6.39 -8.96
CA LEU A 235 2.62 4.99 -8.49
C LEU A 235 4.05 4.52 -8.16
N HIS A 236 5.08 5.17 -8.71
CA HIS A 236 6.49 4.78 -8.53
C HIS A 236 7.28 5.69 -7.59
N THR A 237 6.69 6.78 -7.09
CA THR A 237 7.41 7.81 -6.32
C THR A 237 6.94 8.00 -4.88
N VAL A 238 5.95 7.23 -4.41
CA VAL A 238 5.41 7.41 -3.06
C VAL A 238 5.40 6.12 -2.25
N LEU A 239 5.22 4.92 -2.84
CA LEU A 239 4.97 3.68 -2.09
C LEU A 239 5.66 2.47 -2.75
N ALA A 240 6.38 1.67 -1.96
CA ALA A 240 6.82 0.33 -2.38
C ALA A 240 5.68 -0.69 -2.13
N ASP A 241 5.09 -1.25 -3.19
CA ASP A 241 4.14 -2.35 -3.07
C ASP A 241 4.88 -3.69 -3.21
N ASN A 242 4.86 -4.51 -2.15
CA ASN A 242 5.50 -5.83 -2.12
C ASN A 242 4.66 -6.94 -2.79
N GLY A 243 3.50 -6.61 -3.39
CA GLY A 243 2.64 -7.56 -4.11
C GLY A 243 2.05 -8.69 -3.24
N GLY A 244 2.19 -8.58 -1.92
CA GLY A 244 1.66 -9.54 -0.94
C GLY A 244 0.43 -8.99 -0.19
N PRO A 245 -0.29 -9.83 0.57
CA PRO A 245 -1.55 -9.45 1.26
C PRO A 245 -1.37 -8.37 2.35
N THR A 246 -0.13 -8.07 2.75
CA THR A 246 0.22 -6.95 3.62
C THR A 246 1.24 -6.07 2.90
N PRO A 247 0.81 -5.22 1.94
CA PRO A 247 1.74 -4.32 1.29
C PRO A 247 2.35 -3.39 2.34
N ALA A 248 3.69 -3.42 2.44
CA ALA A 248 4.42 -2.51 3.30
C ALA A 248 4.55 -1.17 2.57
N HIS A 249 3.51 -0.35 2.67
CA HIS A 249 3.52 1.01 2.18
C HIS A 249 4.63 1.77 2.91
N ILE A 250 5.75 2.02 2.24
CA ILE A 250 6.86 2.84 2.74
C ILE A 250 6.95 4.08 1.87
N LEU A 251 6.95 5.26 2.50
CA LEU A 251 7.23 6.51 1.80
C LEU A 251 8.69 6.52 1.33
N ILE A 252 8.90 6.62 0.02
CA ILE A 252 10.26 6.65 -0.54
C ILE A 252 10.90 8.04 -0.38
N HIS A 253 12.23 8.09 -0.42
CA HIS A 253 12.98 9.35 -0.30
C HIS A 253 12.60 10.35 -1.40
N GLY A 254 12.25 11.58 -1.00
CA GLY A 254 11.80 12.64 -1.91
C GLY A 254 10.30 12.61 -2.24
N SER A 255 9.54 11.73 -1.59
CA SER A 255 8.08 11.71 -1.70
C SER A 255 7.48 13.05 -1.23
N PRO A 256 6.51 13.63 -1.97
CA PRO A 256 5.80 14.84 -1.56
C PRO A 256 4.88 14.63 -0.35
N ALA A 257 4.74 13.40 0.15
CA ALA A 257 4.03 13.11 1.40
C ALA A 257 4.91 13.31 2.65
N LEU A 258 6.24 13.37 2.50
CA LEU A 258 7.17 13.52 3.62
C LEU A 258 7.11 14.95 4.20
N ASP A 259 6.96 15.06 5.52
CA ASP A 259 6.89 16.29 6.31
C ASP A 259 5.90 17.33 5.76
N ALA A 260 4.85 16.86 5.08
CA ALA A 260 4.01 17.70 4.23
C ALA A 260 2.84 18.37 4.99
N SER A 261 2.67 18.08 6.28
CA SER A 261 1.68 18.72 7.14
C SER A 261 2.33 19.72 8.11
N PRO A 262 1.58 20.69 8.68
CA PRO A 262 2.16 21.73 9.52
C PRO A 262 2.55 21.18 10.89
N ALA A 263 3.55 21.81 11.49
CA ALA A 263 4.00 21.55 12.86
C ALA A 263 3.02 22.13 13.92
N ASN A 264 1.77 21.66 13.90
CA ASN A 264 0.70 22.16 14.77
C ASN A 264 0.19 21.12 15.78
N GLY A 265 0.78 19.92 15.81
CA GLY A 265 0.47 18.89 16.82
C GLY A 265 -0.80 18.05 16.56
N ASP A 266 -1.47 18.21 15.41
CA ASP A 266 -2.69 17.46 15.08
C ASP A 266 -2.42 16.06 14.46
N CYS A 267 -1.20 15.55 14.57
CA CYS A 267 -0.80 14.25 14.05
C CYS A 267 -1.33 13.12 14.94
N GLN A 268 -1.66 11.97 14.36
CA GLN A 268 -1.98 10.80 15.19
C GLN A 268 -0.74 10.40 16.02
N PRO A 269 -0.90 9.81 17.23
CA PRO A 269 0.24 9.44 18.07
C PRO A 269 1.21 8.46 17.39
N THR A 270 0.66 7.57 16.57
CA THR A 270 1.43 6.59 15.79
C THR A 270 0.91 6.51 14.36
N ASP A 271 1.74 5.96 13.46
CA ASP A 271 1.35 5.52 12.14
C ASP A 271 0.65 4.15 12.18
N GLN A 272 0.27 3.61 11.02
CA GLN A 272 -0.38 2.31 10.87
C GLN A 272 0.42 1.15 11.48
N ARG A 273 1.76 1.23 11.49
CA ARG A 273 2.65 0.20 12.01
C ARG A 273 2.87 0.32 13.51
N GLY A 274 2.28 1.33 14.15
CA GLY A 274 2.51 1.66 15.55
C GLY A 274 3.81 2.46 15.76
N ILE A 275 4.43 2.97 14.70
CA ILE A 275 5.64 3.82 14.82
C ILE A 275 5.19 5.21 15.29
N PRO A 276 5.82 5.80 16.32
CA PRO A 276 5.46 7.13 16.80
C PRO A 276 5.57 8.19 15.70
N ARG A 277 4.55 9.03 15.57
CA ARG A 277 4.64 10.25 14.74
C ARG A 277 5.19 11.40 15.57
N PRO A 278 5.93 12.32 14.95
CA PRO A 278 6.47 13.48 15.67
C PRO A 278 5.33 14.33 16.24
N GLN A 279 5.37 14.53 17.56
CA GLN A 279 4.37 15.35 18.26
C GLN A 279 4.81 16.82 18.24
N GLY A 280 3.97 17.69 17.69
CA GLY A 280 4.28 19.12 17.56
C GLY A 280 5.24 19.48 16.42
N ALA A 281 5.62 18.53 15.57
CA ALA A 281 6.32 18.78 14.30
C ALA A 281 5.45 18.39 13.09
N ALA A 282 5.95 18.65 11.89
CA ALA A 282 5.33 18.15 10.67
C ALA A 282 5.29 16.62 10.69
N CYS A 283 4.17 16.04 10.27
CA CYS A 283 4.05 14.60 10.06
C CYS A 283 3.70 14.29 8.61
N ASP A 284 3.97 13.05 8.23
CA ASP A 284 3.78 12.60 6.86
C ASP A 284 2.29 12.42 6.50
N ILE A 285 1.96 12.70 5.25
CA ILE A 285 0.62 12.47 4.69
C ILE A 285 0.44 10.97 4.40
N GLY A 286 -0.72 10.42 4.73
CA GLY A 286 -1.04 9.00 4.53
C GLY A 286 -0.90 8.16 5.80
N ALA A 287 -1.03 6.84 5.66
CA ALA A 287 -1.10 5.87 6.75
C ALA A 287 0.22 5.57 7.46
N VAL A 288 1.35 5.84 6.80
CA VAL A 288 2.69 5.43 7.23
C VAL A 288 3.63 6.62 7.25
N GLU A 289 4.52 6.65 8.23
CA GLU A 289 5.64 7.58 8.24
C GLU A 289 6.79 7.04 7.37
N GLY A 290 7.50 7.92 6.69
CA GLY A 290 8.82 7.66 6.14
C GLY A 290 9.77 7.24 7.26
N SER A 291 10.82 6.49 6.90
CA SER A 291 11.84 6.13 7.90
C SER A 291 12.41 7.40 8.49
N ILE A 292 12.04 7.68 9.74
CA ILE A 292 12.49 8.82 10.53
C ILE A 292 14.03 8.82 10.47
N ALA A 293 14.62 9.82 9.79
CA ALA A 293 16.01 10.14 10.06
C ALA A 293 16.07 10.44 11.55
N ALA A 294 16.88 9.69 12.31
CA ALA A 294 17.06 9.94 13.72
C ALA A 294 17.29 11.45 13.94
N PRO A 295 16.60 12.09 14.92
CA PRO A 295 16.80 13.50 15.14
C PRO A 295 18.30 13.77 15.33
N PRO A 296 18.84 14.87 14.79
CA PRO A 296 20.26 15.17 14.91
C PRO A 296 20.63 15.08 16.40
N PRO A 297 21.75 14.41 16.75
CA PRO A 297 22.11 14.26 18.15
C PRO A 297 22.18 15.66 18.76
N GLY A 298 21.37 15.88 19.79
CA GLY A 298 21.39 17.12 20.56
C GLY A 298 22.80 17.38 21.09
N PRO A 299 23.15 18.63 21.45
CA PRO A 299 24.49 18.99 21.87
C PRO A 299 24.97 18.07 22.99
N THR A 300 26.02 17.30 22.72
CA THR A 300 26.63 16.36 23.65
C THR A 300 27.17 17.09 24.88
N PRO A 301 26.84 16.65 26.11
CA PRO A 301 27.55 17.10 27.32
C PRO A 301 29.04 16.70 27.23
N PRO A 302 29.95 17.46 27.85
CA PRO A 302 31.39 17.19 27.73
C PRO A 302 31.74 15.80 28.28
N PRO A 303 32.64 15.05 27.62
CA PRO A 303 32.89 13.66 27.93
C PRO A 303 33.63 13.51 29.27
N GLY A 304 33.06 12.71 30.17
CA GLY A 304 33.80 12.08 31.26
C GLY A 304 34.70 10.94 30.74
N PRO A 305 35.68 10.47 31.53
CA PRO A 305 36.71 9.55 31.06
C PRO A 305 36.12 8.19 30.64
N THR A 306 36.46 7.78 29.41
CA THR A 306 36.03 6.54 28.74
C THR A 306 36.77 5.30 29.28
N PRO A 307 36.07 4.18 29.55
CA PRO A 307 36.70 2.85 29.65
C PRO A 307 37.02 2.31 28.24
N PRO A 308 37.93 1.31 28.11
CA PRO A 308 38.41 0.84 26.81
C PRO A 308 37.30 0.15 26.00
N PRO A 309 37.35 0.21 24.65
CA PRO A 309 36.29 -0.30 23.79
C PRO A 309 36.32 -1.83 23.79
N GLY A 310 35.20 -2.44 24.19
CA GLY A 310 34.90 -3.82 23.82
C GLY A 310 34.66 -3.93 22.31
N PRO A 311 34.82 -5.12 21.71
CA PRO A 311 34.58 -5.32 20.28
C PRO A 311 33.13 -4.97 19.92
N ALA A 312 32.96 -4.30 18.79
CA ALA A 312 31.65 -3.95 18.24
C ALA A 312 30.75 -5.20 18.14
N PRO A 313 29.45 -5.10 18.48
CA PRO A 313 28.53 -6.19 18.21
C PRO A 313 28.43 -6.41 16.70
N PRO A 314 28.37 -7.66 16.22
CA PRO A 314 28.22 -7.93 14.80
C PRO A 314 26.89 -7.37 14.28
N PRO A 315 26.83 -6.93 13.01
CA PRO A 315 25.58 -6.52 12.38
C PRO A 315 24.55 -7.66 12.51
N GLY A 316 23.31 -7.29 12.86
CA GLY A 316 22.21 -8.23 13.02
C GLY A 316 21.98 -9.03 11.73
N PRO A 317 21.44 -10.26 11.82
CA PRO A 317 21.30 -11.12 10.65
C PRO A 317 20.32 -10.54 9.63
N ALA A 318 20.72 -10.58 8.34
CA ALA A 318 19.84 -10.36 7.21
C ALA A 318 18.57 -11.22 7.32
N ARG A 319 17.41 -10.67 6.98
CA ARG A 319 16.14 -11.41 7.01
C ARG A 319 15.91 -12.06 5.64
N CYS A 320 16.41 -13.28 5.49
CA CYS A 320 16.03 -14.17 4.39
C CYS A 320 15.04 -15.21 4.92
N THR A 321 13.78 -15.17 4.50
CA THR A 321 12.85 -16.31 4.70
C THR A 321 13.09 -17.33 3.59
N VAL A 322 14.18 -18.09 3.67
CA VAL A 322 14.51 -19.13 2.69
C VAL A 322 13.56 -20.33 2.88
N ASN A 323 12.39 -20.28 2.25
CA ASN A 323 11.40 -21.36 2.30
C ASN A 323 11.12 -21.98 0.92
N GLY A 324 12.04 -21.88 -0.04
CA GLY A 324 12.00 -22.67 -1.29
C GLY A 324 10.73 -22.50 -2.13
N VAL A 325 9.95 -21.45 -1.87
CA VAL A 325 8.78 -21.04 -2.67
C VAL A 325 9.26 -20.10 -3.77
N PRO A 326 8.89 -20.33 -5.05
CA PRO A 326 9.18 -19.40 -6.14
C PRO A 326 8.50 -18.05 -5.85
N GLY A 327 9.22 -16.92 -5.84
CA GLY A 327 8.60 -15.61 -5.58
C GLY A 327 9.03 -14.87 -4.31
N GLN A 328 10.30 -14.85 -3.93
CA GLN A 328 10.74 -14.41 -2.60
C GLN A 328 11.15 -12.92 -2.54
N VAL A 329 10.75 -12.22 -1.46
CA VAL A 329 11.29 -10.89 -1.10
C VAL A 329 12.42 -11.04 -0.08
N CYS A 330 13.62 -10.54 -0.39
CA CYS A 330 14.79 -10.55 0.48
C CYS A 330 15.27 -9.13 0.77
N LEU A 331 15.49 -8.82 2.05
CA LEU A 331 16.05 -7.53 2.49
C LEU A 331 17.38 -7.78 3.21
N GLY A 332 18.42 -7.11 2.75
CA GLY A 332 19.72 -6.98 3.42
C GLY A 332 19.64 -6.05 4.63
N THR A 333 20.79 -5.53 5.00
CA THR A 333 21.05 -4.72 6.20
C THR A 333 21.73 -3.42 5.80
N ALA A 334 22.09 -2.58 6.78
CA ALA A 334 22.92 -1.39 6.49
C ALA A 334 24.42 -1.72 6.35
N GLY A 335 24.79 -3.01 6.39
CA GLY A 335 26.16 -3.49 6.21
C GLY A 335 26.28 -4.44 5.02
N PRO A 336 27.51 -4.88 4.68
CA PRO A 336 27.74 -5.72 3.51
C PRO A 336 27.10 -7.10 3.64
N ASP A 337 26.28 -7.46 2.66
CA ASP A 337 25.50 -8.68 2.62
C ASP A 337 25.87 -9.60 1.44
N THR A 338 25.59 -10.89 1.60
CA THR A 338 25.62 -11.86 0.50
C THR A 338 24.27 -12.55 0.41
N ILE A 339 23.52 -12.21 -0.62
CA ILE A 339 22.14 -12.65 -0.81
C ILE A 339 22.06 -13.49 -2.08
N THR A 340 21.37 -14.62 -2.00
CA THR A 340 21.10 -15.49 -3.15
C THR A 340 19.63 -15.85 -3.14
N GLY A 341 18.94 -15.56 -4.23
CA GLY A 341 17.55 -15.91 -4.45
C GLY A 341 17.40 -17.37 -4.86
N THR A 342 16.27 -17.64 -5.48
CA THR A 342 15.70 -18.93 -5.80
C THR A 342 15.66 -19.15 -7.32
N PRO A 343 15.18 -20.31 -7.79
CA PRO A 343 14.90 -20.51 -9.22
C PRO A 343 13.59 -19.87 -9.71
N GLY A 344 12.87 -19.13 -8.86
CA GLY A 344 11.65 -18.39 -9.20
C GLY A 344 11.86 -16.88 -9.18
N PRO A 345 10.86 -16.08 -9.61
CA PRO A 345 11.02 -14.63 -9.73
C PRO A 345 11.18 -13.94 -8.37
N ASP A 346 12.35 -13.41 -8.05
CA ASP A 346 12.65 -12.85 -6.74
C ASP A 346 12.74 -11.33 -6.73
N THR A 347 12.53 -10.72 -5.56
CA THR A 347 12.78 -9.30 -5.30
C THR A 347 13.78 -9.16 -4.16
N ILE A 348 14.98 -8.66 -4.43
CA ILE A 348 16.09 -8.62 -3.48
C ILE A 348 16.62 -7.19 -3.37
N ALA A 349 16.68 -6.65 -2.16
CA ALA A 349 17.29 -5.34 -1.88
C ALA A 349 18.44 -5.48 -0.86
N GLY A 350 19.64 -5.00 -1.21
CA GLY A 350 20.83 -4.99 -0.36
C GLY A 350 20.76 -3.98 0.78
N LEU A 351 20.05 -2.87 0.54
CA LEU A 351 19.98 -1.68 1.41
C LEU A 351 21.31 -0.93 1.42
N GLY A 352 22.11 -0.97 2.49
CA GLY A 352 23.35 -0.19 2.53
C GLY A 352 24.54 -1.10 2.77
N GLY A 353 25.68 -0.79 2.18
CA GLY A 353 26.85 -1.66 2.31
C GLY A 353 27.42 -2.03 0.95
N ASN A 354 28.39 -2.94 0.93
CA ASN A 354 28.93 -3.44 -0.33
C ASN A 354 28.42 -4.87 -0.50
N ASP A 355 27.39 -5.03 -1.31
CA ASP A 355 26.60 -6.25 -1.33
C ASP A 355 26.97 -7.15 -2.49
N THR A 356 26.72 -8.45 -2.31
CA THR A 356 26.72 -9.43 -3.40
C THR A 356 25.36 -10.07 -3.48
N ILE A 357 24.62 -9.77 -4.54
CA ILE A 357 23.25 -10.25 -4.75
C ILE A 357 23.21 -11.12 -6.00
N ARG A 358 22.59 -12.29 -5.87
CA ARG A 358 22.30 -13.23 -6.96
C ARG A 358 20.80 -13.47 -7.02
N GLY A 359 20.16 -13.20 -8.16
CA GLY A 359 18.73 -13.44 -8.38
C GLY A 359 18.45 -14.94 -8.42
N GLY A 360 19.16 -15.67 -9.27
CA GLY A 360 19.02 -17.10 -9.37
C GLY A 360 18.51 -17.47 -10.74
N GLY A 361 17.30 -17.98 -10.85
CA GLY A 361 16.62 -18.09 -12.15
C GLY A 361 15.20 -17.59 -12.02
N GLY A 362 14.55 -17.26 -13.14
CA GLY A 362 13.27 -16.56 -13.11
C GLY A 362 13.46 -15.08 -13.43
N ASN A 363 12.39 -14.29 -13.39
CA ASN A 363 12.48 -12.86 -13.71
C ASN A 363 12.66 -12.08 -12.42
N ASP A 364 13.90 -11.69 -12.14
CA ASP A 364 14.31 -11.16 -10.84
C ASP A 364 14.35 -9.63 -10.81
N ARG A 365 14.21 -9.06 -9.62
CA ARG A 365 14.38 -7.63 -9.33
C ARG A 365 15.43 -7.46 -8.24
N LEU A 366 16.60 -6.94 -8.61
CA LEU A 366 17.74 -6.78 -7.71
C LEU A 366 18.06 -5.30 -7.52
N ASP A 367 18.18 -4.86 -6.28
CA ASP A 367 18.59 -3.50 -5.90
C ASP A 367 19.79 -3.56 -4.94
N GLY A 368 20.91 -2.95 -5.31
CA GLY A 368 22.11 -2.87 -4.48
C GLY A 368 21.99 -1.84 -3.37
N GLY A 369 21.38 -0.69 -3.67
CA GLY A 369 21.32 0.46 -2.77
C GLY A 369 22.63 1.25 -2.72
N PRO A 370 22.93 2.01 -1.65
CA PRO A 370 24.21 2.68 -1.50
C PRO A 370 25.37 1.73 -1.15
N GLY A 371 26.42 1.79 -1.97
CA GLY A 371 27.74 1.22 -1.73
C GLY A 371 28.31 0.61 -3.01
N ARG A 372 29.27 -0.30 -2.89
CA ARG A 372 29.93 -0.93 -4.04
C ARG A 372 29.39 -2.33 -4.24
N ASP A 373 28.38 -2.44 -5.07
CA ASP A 373 27.55 -3.63 -5.13
C ASP A 373 27.87 -4.52 -6.32
N ARG A 374 27.54 -5.81 -6.18
CA ARG A 374 27.65 -6.80 -7.24
C ARG A 374 26.33 -7.53 -7.41
N LEU A 375 25.64 -7.23 -8.51
CA LEU A 375 24.33 -7.77 -8.84
C LEU A 375 24.45 -8.77 -9.99
N ILE A 376 23.90 -9.96 -9.82
CA ILE A 376 23.88 -11.03 -10.82
C ILE A 376 22.43 -11.49 -10.97
N GLY A 377 21.80 -11.20 -12.10
CA GLY A 377 20.41 -11.60 -12.40
C GLY A 377 20.31 -13.13 -12.47
N GLY A 378 20.85 -13.69 -13.55
CA GLY A 378 20.78 -15.12 -13.83
C GLY A 378 20.01 -15.38 -15.12
N PRO A 379 19.46 -16.59 -15.33
CA PRO A 379 18.58 -16.84 -16.45
C PRO A 379 17.18 -16.26 -16.21
N GLY A 380 16.70 -15.41 -17.12
CA GLY A 380 15.39 -14.78 -17.04
C GLY A 380 15.40 -13.36 -17.58
N ASN A 381 14.29 -12.64 -17.46
CA ASN A 381 14.23 -11.22 -17.81
C ASN A 381 14.32 -10.39 -16.54
N ASP A 382 15.51 -9.96 -16.20
CA ASP A 382 15.83 -9.39 -14.91
C ASP A 382 15.85 -7.86 -14.91
N ARG A 383 15.72 -7.27 -13.72
CA ARG A 383 15.85 -5.84 -13.47
C ARG A 383 16.89 -5.61 -12.39
N LEU A 384 18.04 -5.07 -12.77
CA LEU A 384 19.16 -4.79 -11.86
C LEU A 384 19.33 -3.28 -11.68
N GLN A 385 19.33 -2.82 -10.42
CA GLN A 385 19.56 -1.44 -10.02
C GLN A 385 20.78 -1.38 -9.09
N GLY A 386 21.91 -0.84 -9.55
CA GLY A 386 23.14 -0.71 -8.77
C GLY A 386 22.93 0.18 -7.55
N GLY A 387 22.46 1.41 -7.79
CA GLY A 387 22.10 2.33 -6.74
C GLY A 387 23.11 3.46 -6.67
N GLY A 388 23.89 3.55 -5.60
CA GLY A 388 24.89 4.59 -5.45
C GLY A 388 26.26 4.04 -5.13
N GLY A 389 27.22 4.13 -6.05
CA GLY A 389 28.61 3.79 -5.77
C GLY A 389 29.38 3.38 -7.02
N LYS A 390 29.93 2.17 -7.06
CA LYS A 390 30.70 1.68 -8.23
C LYS A 390 30.35 0.23 -8.46
N ASP A 391 29.25 0.03 -9.15
CA ASP A 391 28.56 -1.24 -9.08
C ASP A 391 28.97 -2.15 -10.23
N THR A 392 28.75 -3.44 -10.05
CA THR A 392 28.99 -4.46 -11.07
C THR A 392 27.70 -5.21 -11.32
N LEU A 393 27.07 -4.96 -12.45
CA LEU A 393 25.79 -5.53 -12.84
C LEU A 393 26.00 -6.55 -13.96
N LEU A 394 25.56 -7.80 -13.74
CA LEU A 394 25.56 -8.86 -14.72
C LEU A 394 24.11 -9.33 -14.88
N GLY A 395 23.49 -9.03 -16.03
CA GLY A 395 22.12 -9.46 -16.32
C GLY A 395 22.04 -10.99 -16.36
N GLY A 396 22.67 -11.58 -17.37
CA GLY A 396 22.67 -13.02 -17.56
C GLY A 396 22.02 -13.34 -18.91
N PRO A 397 21.55 -14.57 -19.14
CA PRO A 397 20.76 -14.88 -20.32
C PRO A 397 19.33 -14.36 -20.20
N GLY A 398 18.89 -13.52 -21.15
CA GLY A 398 17.50 -13.08 -21.27
C GLY A 398 17.40 -11.60 -21.63
N ARG A 399 16.21 -11.00 -21.44
CA ARG A 399 16.00 -9.58 -21.77
C ARG A 399 16.08 -8.75 -20.50
N ASP A 400 17.27 -8.35 -20.13
CA ASP A 400 17.50 -7.67 -18.86
C ASP A 400 17.41 -6.14 -19.00
N ARG A 401 17.17 -5.51 -17.86
CA ARG A 401 17.26 -4.05 -17.67
C ARG A 401 18.27 -3.76 -16.58
N LEU A 402 19.41 -3.18 -16.97
CA LEU A 402 20.50 -2.83 -16.08
C LEU A 402 20.56 -1.32 -15.91
N ASN A 403 20.51 -0.83 -14.68
CA ASN A 403 20.71 0.57 -14.33
C ASN A 403 21.75 0.66 -13.23
N GLY A 404 22.95 1.15 -13.55
CA GLY A 404 24.01 1.36 -12.56
C GLY A 404 23.63 2.38 -11.49
N GLY A 405 22.85 3.39 -11.86
CA GLY A 405 22.48 4.47 -10.95
C GLY A 405 23.56 5.54 -10.88
N LYS A 406 23.88 6.01 -9.68
CA LYS A 406 24.92 7.03 -9.47
C LYS A 406 26.25 6.33 -9.27
N GLY A 407 27.24 6.61 -10.08
CA GLY A 407 28.50 5.91 -9.90
C GLY A 407 29.36 5.89 -11.13
N ARG A 408 30.44 5.11 -11.06
CA ARG A 408 31.10 4.60 -12.25
C ARG A 408 30.94 3.09 -12.26
N ASP A 409 30.04 2.61 -13.09
CA ASP A 409 29.51 1.26 -12.99
C ASP A 409 29.99 0.36 -14.12
N LEU A 410 30.06 -0.94 -13.85
CA LEU A 410 30.42 -1.97 -14.79
C LEU A 410 29.20 -2.83 -15.08
N CYS A 411 28.61 -2.66 -16.25
CA CYS A 411 27.48 -3.46 -16.69
C CYS A 411 27.88 -4.43 -17.80
N LYS A 412 27.69 -5.73 -17.55
CA LYS A 412 27.87 -6.77 -18.55
C LYS A 412 26.50 -7.14 -19.12
N ARG A 413 26.32 -6.80 -20.39
CA ARG A 413 25.11 -7.09 -21.17
C ARG A 413 25.23 -8.37 -21.98
N ASP A 414 24.10 -8.97 -22.28
CA ASP A 414 23.93 -9.93 -23.36
C ASP A 414 23.35 -9.25 -24.63
N ALA A 415 23.10 -10.04 -25.68
CA ALA A 415 22.61 -9.52 -26.95
C ALA A 415 21.09 -9.26 -26.98
N ALA A 416 20.33 -9.80 -26.02
CA ALA A 416 18.87 -9.72 -25.92
C ALA A 416 18.41 -8.58 -24.98
N ASP A 417 19.33 -8.03 -24.19
CA ASP A 417 19.11 -6.88 -23.30
C ASP A 417 18.50 -5.66 -23.98
N VAL A 418 17.61 -4.97 -23.25
CA VAL A 418 16.88 -3.81 -23.75
C VAL A 418 17.81 -2.58 -23.76
N ALA A 419 17.75 -1.76 -24.81
CA ALA A 419 18.63 -0.59 -25.02
C ALA A 419 18.62 0.51 -23.93
N ALA A 420 17.78 0.40 -22.90
CA ALA A 420 17.71 1.31 -21.75
C ALA A 420 18.71 0.93 -20.65
N VAL A 421 19.97 0.65 -21.04
CA VAL A 421 21.06 0.41 -20.09
C VAL A 421 21.73 1.74 -19.77
N SER A 422 21.56 2.21 -18.54
CA SER A 422 22.24 3.40 -18.01
C SER A 422 23.36 2.95 -17.10
N CYS A 423 24.58 2.93 -17.63
CA CYS A 423 25.79 2.64 -16.86
C CYS A 423 26.79 3.73 -17.22
N GLU A 424 26.86 4.76 -16.38
CA GLU A 424 27.85 5.84 -16.49
C GLU A 424 29.10 5.49 -15.67
#